data_AF-A0A258K7G6-F1
#
_entry.id   AF-A0A258K7G6-F1
#
_cell.length_a   1.000
_cell.length_b   1.000
_cell.length_c   1.000
_cell.angle_alpha   90.00
_cell.angle_beta   90.00
_cell.angle_gamma   90.00
#
_symmetry.space_group_name_H-M   'P 1'
#
loop_
_entity.id
_entity.type
_entity.pdbx_description
1 polymer ?
#
loop_
_entity_poly.entity_id
_entity_poly.type
_entity_poly.pdbx_seq_one_letter_code
_entity_poly.pdbx_strand_id
1 'polypeptide(L)' 'MTITTNLTGAKVHRSDDIAVWPDGTWAEIGDVWSGEYTFMSDDYEVVPIKDHARLDALGIADEVL' A
#
# COMPACT_ATOMS: atom_id res chain seq x y z
N MET A 1 10.35 -23.01 15.12
CA MET A 1 10.50 -22.56 13.72
C MET A 1 10.48 -21.05 13.74
N THR A 2 11.67 -20.45 13.82
CA THR A 2 11.86 -19.01 14.05
C THR A 2 12.17 -18.37 12.71
N ILE A 3 11.19 -17.68 12.12
CA ILE A 3 11.43 -16.81 10.97
C ILE A 3 11.97 -15.47 11.49
N THR A 4 13.29 -15.34 11.47
CA THR A 4 13.98 -14.08 11.70
C THR A 4 13.89 -13.26 10.41
N THR A 5 12.84 -12.45 10.29
CA THR A 5 12.79 -11.44 9.22
C THR A 5 13.82 -10.36 9.54
N ASN A 6 14.83 -10.21 8.70
CA ASN A 6 15.77 -9.09 8.73
C ASN A 6 14.98 -7.78 8.53
N LEU A 7 14.66 -7.07 9.61
CA LEU A 7 14.02 -5.75 9.58
C LEU A 7 15.10 -4.65 9.51
N THR A 8 15.91 -4.63 8.45
CA THR A 8 16.65 -3.42 8.09
C THR A 8 15.68 -2.49 7.35
N GLY A 9 14.90 -1.71 8.10
CA GLY A 9 14.07 -0.63 7.56
C GLY A 9 12.65 -1.02 7.11
N ALA A 10 12.04 -2.06 7.70
CA ALA A 10 10.63 -2.34 7.47
C ALA A 10 9.77 -1.18 7.99
N LYS A 11 9.37 -0.27 7.10
CA LYS A 11 8.27 0.66 7.33
C LYS A 11 7.10 -0.23 7.75
N VAL A 12 6.69 -0.16 9.02
CA VAL A 12 5.53 -0.91 9.50
C VAL A 12 4.34 -0.32 8.76
N HIS A 13 3.91 -1.02 7.71
CA HIS A 13 2.74 -0.62 6.96
C HIS A 13 1.52 -0.81 7.84
N ARG A 14 0.72 0.24 7.95
CA ARG A 14 -0.55 0.17 8.67
C ARG A 14 -1.62 -0.32 7.70
N SER A 15 -2.68 -0.94 8.19
CA SER A 15 -3.77 -1.45 7.34
C SER A 15 -4.47 -0.34 6.53
N ASP A 16 -4.38 0.90 7.01
CA ASP A 16 -4.84 2.13 6.34
C ASP A 16 -3.86 2.70 5.30
N ASP A 17 -2.68 2.11 5.12
CA ASP A 17 -1.79 2.51 4.02
C ASP A 17 -2.40 2.08 2.66
N ILE A 18 -2.02 2.78 1.59
CA ILE A 18 -2.61 2.61 0.26
C ILE A 18 -1.66 1.82 -0.63
N ALA A 19 -2.14 0.73 -1.21
CA ALA A 19 -1.50 0.03 -2.32
C ALA A 19 -1.88 0.72 -3.64
N VAL A 20 -0.88 1.05 -4.46
CA VAL A 20 -1.08 1.71 -5.75
C VAL A 20 -0.42 0.89 -6.85
N TRP A 21 -1.20 0.54 -7.87
CA TRP A 21 -0.74 -0.19 -9.04
C TRP A 21 -0.24 0.74 -10.15
N PRO A 22 0.57 0.24 -11.09
CA PRO A 22 1.13 1.03 -12.19
C PRO A 22 0.08 1.62 -13.15
N ASP A 23 -1.13 1.06 -13.16
CA ASP A 23 -2.27 1.55 -13.94
C ASP A 23 -2.99 2.73 -13.27
N GLY A 24 -2.59 3.10 -12.05
CA GLY A 24 -3.22 4.14 -11.23
C GLY A 24 -4.36 3.62 -10.36
N THR A 25 -4.68 2.33 -10.41
CA THR A 25 -5.62 1.70 -9.48
C THR A 25 -5.03 1.74 -8.07
N TRP A 26 -5.87 1.92 -7.06
CA TRP A 26 -5.44 1.92 -5.67
C TRP A 26 -6.43 1.18 -4.76
N ALA A 27 -5.94 0.70 -3.62
CA ALA A 27 -6.73 0.02 -2.59
C ALA A 27 -6.09 0.18 -1.21
N GLU A 28 -6.84 0.00 -0.13
CA GLU A 28 -6.26 -0.13 1.21
C GLU A 28 -5.45 -1.42 1.32
N ILE A 29 -4.24 -1.35 1.89
CA ILE A 29 -3.36 -2.51 2.01
C ILE A 29 -3.98 -3.59 2.91
N GLY A 30 -4.86 -3.21 3.84
CA GLY A 30 -5.67 -4.12 4.62
C GLY A 30 -6.52 -5.06 3.76
N ASP A 31 -7.16 -4.54 2.71
CA ASP A 31 -8.01 -5.33 1.80
C ASP A 31 -7.15 -6.22 0.88
N VAL A 32 -5.99 -5.71 0.45
CA VAL A 32 -5.01 -6.49 -0.33
C VAL A 32 -4.53 -7.69 0.49
N TRP A 33 -4.18 -7.49 1.76
CA TRP A 33 -3.75 -8.56 2.66
C TRP A 33 -4.89 -9.50 3.07
N SER A 34 -6.13 -9.01 3.11
CA SER A 34 -7.32 -9.84 3.31
C SER A 34 -7.63 -10.74 2.11
N GLY A 35 -6.99 -10.46 0.97
CA GLY A 35 -7.09 -11.26 -0.24
C GLY A 35 -8.17 -10.82 -1.22
N GLU A 36 -8.83 -9.69 -0.95
CA GLU A 36 -9.86 -9.11 -1.84
C GLU A 36 -9.28 -8.74 -3.22
N TYR A 37 -7.95 -8.50 -3.29
CA TYR A 37 -7.21 -8.13 -4.50
C TYR A 37 -6.26 -9.21 -5.01
N THR A 38 -6.47 -10.48 -4.63
CA THR A 38 -5.63 -11.62 -5.07
C THR A 38 -5.62 -11.87 -6.58
N PHE A 39 -6.55 -11.26 -7.33
CA PHE A 39 -6.60 -11.31 -8.79
C PHE A 39 -5.76 -10.22 -9.48
N MET A 40 -5.23 -9.24 -8.73
CA MET A 40 -4.32 -8.21 -9.24
C MET A 40 -2.86 -8.63 -9.11
N SER A 41 -1.95 -7.90 -9.77
CA SER A 41 -0.50 -8.11 -9.64
C SER A 41 -0.04 -7.81 -8.22
N ASP A 42 1.01 -8.47 -7.77
CA ASP A 42 1.74 -8.14 -6.54
C ASP A 42 2.69 -6.94 -6.72
N ASP A 43 2.85 -6.45 -7.95
CA ASP A 43 3.62 -5.26 -8.32
C ASP A 43 2.90 -3.94 -7.96
N TYR A 44 2.65 -3.68 -6.68
CA TYR A 44 2.09 -2.42 -6.19
C TYR A 44 3.09 -1.67 -5.29
N GLU A 45 2.98 -0.35 -5.26
CA GLU A 45 3.68 0.52 -4.30
C GLU A 45 2.80 0.73 -3.06
N VAL A 46 3.34 0.55 -1.85
CA VAL A 46 2.62 0.88 -0.61
C VAL A 46 2.98 2.29 -0.16
N VAL A 47 2.02 3.20 -0.30
CA VAL A 47 2.10 4.60 0.08
C VAL A 47 1.40 4.81 1.42
N PRO A 48 2.08 5.37 2.44
CA PRO A 48 1.39 5.67 3.70
C PRO A 48 0.30 6.71 3.48
N ILE A 49 -0.86 6.53 4.13
CA ILE A 49 -1.99 7.47 4.01
C ILE A 49 -1.64 8.91 4.47
N LYS A 50 -0.62 9.03 5.32
CA LYS A 50 -0.11 10.32 5.81
C LYS A 50 0.84 11.02 4.84
N ASP A 51 1.26 10.34 3.78
CA ASP A 51 2.18 10.86 2.77
C ASP A 51 1.39 11.59 1.67
N HIS A 52 0.75 12.69 2.06
CA HIS A 52 -0.11 13.47 1.18
C HIS A 52 0.63 13.97 -0.08
N ALA A 53 1.94 14.22 0.00
CA ALA A 53 2.74 14.63 -1.14
C ALA A 53 2.85 13.51 -2.20
N ARG A 54 2.99 12.25 -1.77
CA ARG A 54 3.02 11.10 -2.67
C ARG A 54 1.63 10.79 -3.23
N LEU A 55 0.58 10.89 -2.40
CA LEU A 55 -0.80 10.71 -2.83
C LEU A 55 -1.25 11.77 -3.84
N ASP A 56 -0.82 13.03 -3.66
CA ASP A 56 -1.09 14.13 -4.60
C ASP A 56 -0.36 13.92 -5.93
N ALA A 57 0.90 13.50 -5.88
CA ALA A 57 1.67 13.15 -7.08
C ALA A 57 1.06 11.98 -7.88
N LEU A 58 0.30 11.11 -7.22
CA LEU A 58 -0.42 9.98 -7.83
C LEU A 58 -1.86 10.35 -8.23
N GLY A 59 -2.34 11.54 -7.89
CA GLY A 59 -3.72 11.98 -8.15
C GLY A 59 -4.78 11.31 -7.26
N ILE A 60 -4.35 10.63 -6.19
CA ILE A 60 -5.21 9.85 -5.28
C ILE A 60 -5.64 10.68 -4.07
N ALA A 61 -4.94 11.78 -3.79
CA ALA A 61 -5.20 12.60 -2.60
C ALA A 61 -6.65 13.10 -2.48
N ASP A 62 -7.33 13.41 -3.58
CA ASP A 62 -8.72 13.90 -3.57
C ASP A 62 -9.76 12.80 -3.28
N GLU A 63 -9.40 11.52 -3.49
CA GLU A 63 -10.30 10.38 -3.28
C GLU A 63 -10.18 9.78 -1.86
N VAL A 64 -9.08 10.09 -1.14
CA VAL A 64 -8.75 9.52 0.18
C VAL A 64 -8.87 10.53 1.34
N LEU A 65 -8.89 11.85 1.05
CA LEU A 65 -9.03 12.95 2.03
C LEU A 65 -10.49 13.35 2.28
#